data_AF-A0A7C4MTQ2-F1
#
_entry.id   AF-A0A7C4MTQ2-F1
#
_cell.length_a   1.000
_cell.length_b   1.000
_cell.length_c   1.000
_cell.angle_alpha   90.00
_cell.angle_beta   90.00
_cell.angle_gamma   90.00
#
_symmetry.space_group_name_H-M   'P 1'
#
loop_
_entity.id
_entity.type
_entity.pdbx_description
1 polymer ?
#
loop_
_entity_poly.entity_id
_entity_poly.type
_entity_poly.pdbx_seq_one_letter_code
_entity_poly.pdbx_strand_id
1 'polypeptide(L)'
;MSRKPSEFLRERLLPLLRDSPVVFRRHNRKNMIKLGNIDRKETNTYNLSMKCTGLLLLMTLLFAPAASADIFRYVDEDGVICYTDSPRGKKADRIYKDRTESVSVNQPVSKPRSSEYHDIIHAKASQYDLDPSLIRAVITTESNWDRRAVSRKGAMGLMQLMPATASEMNVRDPY
;
A
#
# COMPACT_ATOMS: atom_id res chain seq x y z
N MET A 1 5.91 14.31 -69.67
CA MET A 1 4.98 13.21 -70.02
C MET A 1 5.03 12.18 -68.89
N SER A 2 4.15 12.30 -67.89
CA SER A 2 4.20 11.51 -66.64
C SER A 2 3.14 10.39 -66.68
N ARG A 3 3.56 9.12 -66.73
CA ARG A 3 2.65 7.96 -66.75
C ARG A 3 2.18 7.66 -65.32
N LYS A 4 0.87 7.41 -65.15
CA LYS A 4 0.25 7.13 -63.85
C LYS A 4 0.79 5.82 -63.22
N PRO A 5 1.00 5.78 -61.90
CA PRO A 5 1.65 4.66 -61.20
C PRO A 5 0.85 3.35 -61.13
N SER A 6 -0.42 3.33 -61.54
CA SER A 6 -1.27 2.12 -61.51
C SER A 6 -1.09 1.17 -62.70
N GLU A 7 -0.41 1.62 -63.77
CA GLU A 7 -0.12 0.80 -64.96
C GLU A 7 1.12 -0.09 -64.78
N PHE A 8 2.07 0.33 -63.93
CA PHE A 8 3.34 -0.37 -63.73
C PHE A 8 3.21 -1.71 -62.96
N LEU A 9 2.15 -1.86 -62.16
CA LEU A 9 1.93 -3.06 -61.34
C LEU A 9 1.14 -4.16 -62.06
N ARG A 10 0.54 -3.87 -63.23
CA ARG A 10 -0.23 -4.85 -64.01
C ARG A 10 0.60 -5.63 -65.03
N GLU A 11 1.64 -5.00 -65.60
CA GLU A 11 2.53 -5.68 -66.57
C GLU A 11 3.50 -6.69 -65.92
N ARG A 12 3.82 -6.54 -64.63
CA ARG A 12 4.97 -7.25 -64.02
C ARG A 12 4.60 -8.44 -63.14
N LEU A 13 3.32 -8.68 -62.87
CA LEU A 13 2.86 -9.74 -61.94
C LEU A 13 1.96 -10.82 -62.55
N LEU A 14 1.49 -10.66 -63.80
CA LEU A 14 0.62 -11.65 -64.46
C LEU A 14 1.33 -12.85 -65.15
N PRO A 15 2.63 -12.85 -65.47
CA PRO A 15 3.28 -14.03 -66.06
C PRO A 15 3.74 -15.11 -65.07
N LEU A 16 3.74 -14.87 -63.75
CA LEU A 16 4.31 -15.81 -62.76
C LEU A 16 3.31 -16.81 -62.14
N LEU A 17 2.04 -16.76 -62.54
CA LEU A 17 0.99 -17.67 -62.06
C LEU A 17 0.47 -18.63 -63.13
N ARG A 18 1.18 -18.74 -64.26
CA ARG A 18 0.86 -19.66 -65.34
C ARG A 18 2.10 -20.44 -65.68
N ASP A 19 2.04 -21.74 -65.44
CA ASP A 19 2.97 -22.80 -65.87
C ASP A 19 3.89 -23.37 -64.78
N SER A 20 3.38 -24.40 -64.09
CA SER A 20 4.14 -25.64 -63.84
C SER A 20 3.19 -26.82 -63.54
N PRO A 21 3.21 -27.90 -64.33
CA PRO A 21 2.29 -29.04 -64.25
C PRO A 21 2.77 -30.16 -63.30
N VAL A 22 1.82 -30.74 -62.54
CA VAL A 22 1.65 -32.20 -62.22
C VAL A 22 2.80 -32.86 -61.40
N VAL A 23 2.57 -33.58 -60.29
CA VAL A 23 2.28 -35.03 -60.25
C VAL A 23 1.90 -35.42 -58.80
N PHE A 24 0.76 -36.07 -58.67
CA PHE A 24 0.19 -36.65 -57.45
C PHE A 24 0.87 -38.00 -57.14
N ARG A 25 1.69 -38.09 -56.08
CA ARG A 25 2.29 -39.36 -55.64
C ARG A 25 1.52 -39.93 -54.45
N ARG A 26 0.70 -40.95 -54.71
CA ARG A 26 -0.03 -41.75 -53.72
C ARG A 26 0.99 -42.55 -52.88
N HIS A 27 1.14 -42.24 -51.60
CA HIS A 27 1.84 -43.11 -50.65
C HIS A 27 0.83 -43.69 -49.67
N ASN A 28 0.47 -44.96 -49.88
CA ASN A 28 -0.26 -45.78 -48.94
C ASN A 28 0.73 -46.30 -47.89
N ARG A 29 0.69 -45.77 -46.67
CA ARG A 29 1.19 -46.47 -45.48
C ARG A 29 0.15 -46.39 -44.39
N LYS A 30 -0.55 -47.51 -44.24
CA LYS A 30 -1.22 -47.95 -43.02
C LYS A 30 -0.32 -47.61 -41.82
N ASN A 31 -0.72 -46.63 -41.02
CA ASN A 31 -0.36 -46.51 -39.61
C ASN A 31 -1.41 -45.61 -38.96
N MET A 32 -2.59 -46.20 -38.78
CA MET A 32 -3.56 -45.70 -37.80
C MET A 32 -2.91 -45.80 -36.43
N ILE A 33 -2.52 -44.66 -35.89
CA ILE A 33 -2.32 -44.50 -34.45
C ILE A 33 -3.72 -44.74 -33.86
N LYS A 34 -3.93 -45.90 -33.25
CA LYS A 34 -5.09 -46.13 -32.37
C LYS A 34 -4.97 -45.08 -31.27
N LEU A 35 -5.77 -44.00 -31.33
CA LEU A 35 -6.06 -43.23 -30.12
C LEU A 35 -6.80 -44.21 -29.20
N GLY A 36 -6.05 -44.76 -28.22
CA GLY A 36 -6.63 -45.55 -27.16
C GLY A 36 -7.68 -44.71 -26.45
N ASN A 37 -8.84 -45.32 -26.22
CA ASN A 37 -9.86 -44.77 -25.33
C ASN A 37 -9.18 -44.37 -24.02
N ILE A 38 -9.20 -43.07 -23.70
CA ILE A 38 -8.78 -42.54 -22.40
C ILE A 38 -9.66 -43.25 -21.37
N ASP A 39 -9.03 -44.10 -20.56
CA ASP A 39 -9.71 -44.98 -19.62
C ASP A 39 -10.48 -44.13 -18.60
N ARG A 40 -11.79 -44.36 -18.50
CA ARG A 40 -12.70 -43.64 -17.58
C ARG A 40 -12.27 -43.78 -16.11
N LYS A 41 -11.35 -44.70 -15.80
CA LYS A 41 -10.76 -44.87 -14.46
C LYS A 41 -9.68 -43.83 -14.13
N GLU A 42 -8.88 -43.40 -15.10
CA GLU A 42 -7.88 -42.33 -14.90
C GLU A 42 -8.57 -41.00 -14.57
N THR A 43 -9.80 -40.84 -15.05
CA THR A 43 -10.58 -39.62 -14.83
C THR A 43 -11.15 -39.43 -13.45
N ASN A 44 -11.35 -40.52 -12.72
CA ASN A 44 -11.85 -40.44 -11.37
C ASN A 44 -10.72 -40.21 -10.35
N THR A 45 -9.50 -40.68 -10.64
CA THR A 45 -8.33 -40.49 -9.78
C THR A 45 -7.82 -39.05 -9.76
N TYR A 46 -7.83 -38.32 -10.88
CA TYR A 46 -7.46 -36.90 -10.87
C TYR A 46 -8.52 -36.00 -10.20
N ASN A 47 -9.80 -36.32 -10.35
CA ASN A 47 -10.87 -35.58 -9.68
C ASN A 47 -10.85 -35.84 -8.17
N LEU A 48 -10.51 -37.06 -7.75
CA LEU A 48 -10.31 -37.39 -6.34
C LEU A 48 -9.05 -36.72 -5.77
N SER A 49 -7.94 -36.71 -6.52
CA SER A 49 -6.70 -36.03 -6.13
C SER A 49 -6.85 -34.50 -6.05
N MET A 50 -7.54 -33.87 -7.02
CA MET A 50 -7.84 -32.44 -7.01
C MET A 50 -8.81 -32.05 -5.88
N LYS A 51 -9.77 -32.92 -5.55
CA LYS A 51 -10.65 -32.71 -4.37
C LYS A 51 -9.89 -32.87 -3.06
N CYS A 52 -9.00 -33.85 -2.93
CA CYS A 52 -8.20 -34.05 -1.73
C CYS A 52 -7.19 -32.92 -1.50
N THR A 53 -6.55 -32.42 -2.57
CA THR A 53 -5.63 -31.27 -2.48
C THR A 53 -6.39 -29.98 -2.15
N GLY A 54 -7.56 -29.75 -2.76
CA GLY A 54 -8.44 -28.63 -2.41
C GLY A 54 -8.95 -28.70 -0.96
N LEU A 55 -9.32 -29.89 -0.48
CA LEU A 55 -9.75 -30.11 0.91
C LEU A 55 -8.60 -29.91 1.89
N LEU A 56 -7.38 -30.36 1.56
CA LEU A 56 -6.20 -30.16 2.39
C LEU A 56 -5.87 -28.66 2.51
N LEU A 57 -5.93 -27.92 1.41
CA LEU A 57 -5.66 -26.48 1.38
C LEU A 57 -6.75 -25.68 2.13
N LEU A 58 -8.02 -26.10 2.01
CA LEU A 58 -9.12 -25.54 2.78
C LEU A 58 -8.98 -25.82 4.28
N MET A 59 -8.57 -27.05 4.66
CA MET A 59 -8.32 -27.43 6.05
C MET A 59 -7.15 -26.65 6.67
N THR A 60 -6.08 -26.39 5.91
CA THR A 60 -4.98 -25.53 6.38
C THR A 60 -5.43 -24.08 6.60
N LEU A 61 -6.37 -23.58 5.81
CA LEU A 61 -6.90 -22.22 5.94
C LEU A 61 -7.83 -22.07 7.15
N LEU A 62 -8.55 -23.14 7.50
CA LEU A 62 -9.45 -23.20 8.65
C LEU A 62 -8.72 -23.40 9.99
N PHE A 63 -7.44 -23.76 9.97
CA PHE A 63 -6.61 -24.02 11.16
C PHE A 63 -5.42 -23.07 11.27
N ALA A 64 -5.59 -21.81 10.85
CA ALA A 64 -4.59 -20.78 11.08
C ALA A 64 -4.59 -20.38 12.58
N PRO A 65 -3.46 -20.50 13.30
CA PRO A 65 -3.37 -20.02 14.67
C PRO A 65 -3.50 -18.48 14.66
N ALA A 66 -4.35 -17.95 15.55
CA ALA A 66 -4.44 -16.52 15.77
C ALA A 66 -3.11 -16.01 16.34
N ALA A 67 -2.37 -15.23 15.56
CA ALA A 67 -1.17 -14.55 16.05
C ALA A 67 -1.60 -13.32 16.85
N SER A 68 -1.46 -13.37 18.18
CA SER A 68 -1.67 -12.21 19.05
C SER A 68 -0.34 -11.49 19.25
N ALA A 69 -0.33 -10.17 19.05
CA ALA A 69 0.84 -9.32 19.27
C ALA A 69 0.54 -8.31 20.37
N ASP A 70 0.99 -8.61 21.60
CA ASP A 70 0.91 -7.68 22.73
C ASP A 70 2.19 -6.83 22.76
N ILE A 71 2.06 -5.50 22.87
CA ILE A 71 3.19 -4.58 23.07
C ILE A 71 3.33 -4.29 24.57
N PHE A 72 4.56 -4.43 25.09
CA PHE A 72 4.88 -4.18 26.49
C PHE A 72 5.69 -2.90 26.64
N ARG A 73 5.50 -2.17 27.75
CA ARG A 73 6.32 -1.01 28.12
C ARG A 73 6.87 -1.21 29.53
N TYR A 74 8.12 -0.81 29.73
CA TYR A 74 8.71 -0.64 31.05
C TYR A 74 9.47 0.67 31.13
N VAL A 75 9.69 1.16 32.35
CA VAL A 75 10.54 2.33 32.64
C VAL A 75 11.85 1.78 33.21
N ASP A 76 12.97 2.18 32.63
CA ASP A 76 14.29 1.83 33.17
C ASP A 76 14.68 2.73 34.36
N GLU A 77 15.82 2.45 34.97
CA GLU A 77 16.32 3.20 36.14
C GLU A 77 16.61 4.67 35.82
N ASP A 78 16.86 4.99 34.55
CA ASP A 78 17.13 6.34 34.05
C ASP A 78 15.85 7.11 33.69
N GLY A 79 14.67 6.50 33.87
CA GLY A 79 13.37 7.11 33.57
C GLY A 79 12.99 7.11 32.10
N VAL A 80 13.74 6.39 31.25
CA VAL A 80 13.46 6.26 29.82
C VAL A 80 12.43 5.16 29.59
N ILE A 81 11.47 5.46 28.71
CA ILE A 81 10.38 4.56 28.37
C ILE A 81 10.85 3.59 27.28
N CYS A 82 10.86 2.30 27.58
CA CYS A 82 11.25 1.23 26.65
C CYS A 82 10.03 0.40 26.22
N TYR A 83 9.89 0.15 24.91
CA TYR A 83 8.85 -0.70 24.33
C TYR A 83 9.46 -2.03 23.84
N THR A 84 8.79 -3.16 24.10
CA THR A 84 9.27 -4.48 23.67
C THR A 84 8.12 -5.43 23.30
N ASP A 85 8.41 -6.31 22.36
CA ASP A 85 7.58 -7.44 21.90
C ASP A 85 7.76 -8.71 22.76
N SER A 86 8.70 -8.70 23.72
CA SER A 86 9.00 -9.84 24.59
C SER A 86 9.50 -9.38 25.95
N PRO A 87 8.67 -9.39 27.02
CA PRO A 87 9.07 -8.99 28.35
C PRO A 87 9.90 -10.10 29.01
N ARG A 88 11.16 -10.25 28.60
CA ARG A 88 12.08 -11.20 29.24
C ARG A 88 12.61 -10.60 30.54
N GLY A 89 12.19 -11.16 31.68
CA GLY A 89 12.84 -10.99 32.99
C GLY A 89 12.56 -9.70 33.76
N LYS A 90 11.95 -8.67 33.16
CA LYS A 90 11.51 -7.44 33.87
C LYS A 90 10.00 -7.46 34.09
N LYS A 91 9.53 -6.99 35.25
CA LYS A 91 8.10 -6.77 35.52
C LYS A 91 7.58 -5.65 34.61
N ALA A 92 7.21 -6.01 33.39
CA ALA A 92 6.64 -5.10 32.42
C ALA A 92 5.13 -5.07 32.59
N ASP A 93 4.56 -3.87 32.69
CA ASP A 93 3.12 -3.70 32.67
C ASP A 93 2.61 -3.89 31.23
N ARG A 94 1.53 -4.65 31.08
CA ARG A 94 0.83 -4.82 29.79
C ARG A 94 0.07 -3.53 29.48
N ILE A 95 0.49 -2.78 28.47
CA ILE A 95 -0.12 -1.48 28.10
C ILE A 95 -0.84 -1.59 26.75
N TYR A 96 -1.72 -2.58 26.60
CA TYR A 96 -2.79 -2.47 25.62
C TYR A 96 -4.13 -2.66 26.30
N LYS A 97 -4.53 -1.62 27.01
CA LYS A 97 -5.94 -1.34 27.32
C LYS A 97 -6.23 -0.07 26.53
N ASP A 98 -7.13 -0.17 25.56
CA ASP A 98 -7.65 0.98 24.82
C ASP A 98 -8.06 2.04 25.85
N ARG A 99 -7.26 3.10 25.94
CA ARG A 99 -7.41 4.14 26.95
C ARG A 99 -8.48 5.11 26.45
N THR A 100 -9.72 4.64 26.43
CA THR A 100 -10.85 5.53 26.73
C THR A 100 -10.92 5.70 28.24
N GLU A 101 -9.83 6.18 28.86
CA GLU A 101 -9.90 6.73 30.21
C GLU A 101 -10.32 8.18 30.03
N SER A 102 -11.62 8.42 30.21
CA SER A 102 -12.16 9.73 30.55
C SER A 102 -11.48 10.19 31.84
N VAL A 103 -10.35 10.87 31.70
CA VAL A 103 -9.71 11.57 32.81
C VAL A 103 -10.67 12.70 33.18
N SER A 104 -11.42 12.52 34.26
CA SER A 104 -12.13 13.62 34.94
C SER A 104 -11.08 14.55 35.55
N VAL A 105 -10.59 15.48 34.73
CA VAL A 105 -9.72 16.57 35.18
C VAL A 105 -10.61 17.61 35.86
N ASN A 106 -10.75 17.53 37.19
CA ASN A 106 -11.22 18.64 38.03
C ASN A 106 -10.12 19.70 38.16
N GLN A 107 -9.67 20.27 37.03
CA GLN A 107 -8.88 21.49 37.02
C GLN A 107 -9.72 22.58 36.35
N PRO A 108 -9.63 23.85 36.80
CA PRO A 108 -10.23 24.95 36.06
C PRO A 108 -9.64 24.90 34.65
N VAL A 109 -10.46 24.52 33.68
CA VAL A 109 -10.07 24.41 32.27
C VAL A 109 -9.76 25.84 31.82
N SER A 110 -8.50 26.24 31.98
CA SER A 110 -7.98 27.40 31.26
C SER A 110 -8.30 27.16 29.80
N LYS A 111 -9.02 28.10 29.18
CA LYS A 111 -9.46 28.06 27.79
C LYS A 111 -8.42 27.33 26.93
N PRO A 112 -8.77 26.23 26.24
CA PRO A 112 -7.78 25.45 25.52
C PRO A 112 -7.06 26.37 24.53
N ARG A 113 -5.72 26.38 24.58
CA ARG A 113 -4.87 27.22 23.71
C ARG A 113 -5.19 27.02 22.22
N SER A 114 -5.76 25.87 21.87
CA SER A 114 -6.27 25.56 20.53
C SER A 114 -7.37 26.49 20.02
N SER A 115 -8.17 27.09 20.91
CA SER A 115 -9.25 27.99 20.53
C SER A 115 -8.77 29.35 20.03
N GLU A 116 -7.55 29.78 20.38
CA GLU A 116 -6.96 31.05 19.93
C GLU A 116 -6.67 31.04 18.43
N TYR A 117 -6.36 29.86 17.87
CA TYR A 117 -5.98 29.71 16.47
C TYR A 117 -7.12 29.16 15.59
N HIS A 118 -8.35 29.09 16.12
CA HIS A 118 -9.47 28.48 15.39
C HIS A 118 -9.69 29.13 14.02
N ASP A 119 -9.81 30.47 13.99
CA ASP A 119 -10.14 31.20 12.78
C ASP A 119 -9.01 31.12 11.73
N ILE A 120 -7.75 31.25 12.17
CA ILE A 120 -6.59 31.18 11.26
C ILE A 120 -6.42 29.76 10.71
N ILE A 121 -6.65 28.73 11.51
CA ILE A 121 -6.59 27.34 11.06
C ILE A 121 -7.68 27.08 10.01
N HIS A 122 -8.93 27.51 10.26
CA HIS A 122 -10.01 27.34 9.30
C HIS A 122 -9.78 28.13 8.00
N ALA A 123 -9.29 29.37 8.10
CA ALA A 123 -8.95 30.17 6.93
C ALA A 123 -7.85 29.52 6.08
N LYS A 124 -6.78 29.02 6.72
CA LYS A 124 -5.67 28.36 6.01
C LYS A 124 -6.04 26.98 5.48
N ALA A 125 -6.81 26.20 6.24
CA ALA A 125 -7.38 24.94 5.78
C ALA A 125 -8.19 25.15 4.49
N SER A 126 -9.08 26.14 4.46
CA SER A 126 -9.86 26.46 3.27
C SER A 126 -9.00 26.97 2.11
N GLN A 127 -7.93 27.74 2.39
CA GLN A 127 -7.03 28.24 1.35
C GLN A 127 -6.28 27.12 0.61
N TYR A 128 -5.92 26.05 1.33
CA TYR A 128 -5.11 24.95 0.80
C TYR A 128 -5.91 23.65 0.58
N ASP A 129 -7.24 23.70 0.69
CA ASP A 129 -8.14 22.54 0.58
C ASP A 129 -7.76 21.38 1.51
N LEU A 130 -7.48 21.70 2.77
CA LEU A 130 -7.11 20.75 3.83
C LEU A 130 -8.22 20.65 4.87
N ASP A 131 -8.33 19.50 5.55
CA ASP A 131 -9.15 19.38 6.75
C ASP A 131 -8.52 20.21 7.89
N PRO A 132 -9.25 21.15 8.52
CA PRO A 132 -8.78 21.87 9.71
C PRO A 132 -8.27 20.95 10.83
N SER A 133 -8.81 19.74 10.95
CA SER A 133 -8.42 18.73 11.94
C SER A 133 -6.99 18.23 11.71
N LEU A 134 -6.55 18.15 10.45
CA LEU A 134 -5.17 17.79 10.11
C LEU A 134 -4.20 18.85 10.63
N ILE A 135 -4.49 20.13 10.39
CA ILE A 135 -3.64 21.24 10.87
C ILE A 135 -3.57 21.23 12.40
N ARG A 136 -4.71 21.02 13.08
CA ARG A 136 -4.75 20.87 14.55
C ARG A 136 -3.90 19.71 15.05
N ALA A 137 -3.96 18.56 14.38
CA ALA A 137 -3.17 17.39 14.73
C ALA A 137 -1.68 17.69 14.60
N VAL A 138 -1.24 18.29 13.49
CA VAL A 138 0.15 18.69 13.27
C VAL A 138 0.62 19.65 14.37
N ILE A 139 -0.10 20.75 14.63
CA ILE A 139 0.29 21.71 15.69
C ILE A 139 0.41 21.03 17.06
N THR A 140 -0.52 20.10 17.36
CA THR A 140 -0.51 19.36 18.63
C THR A 140 0.72 18.46 18.73
N THR A 141 1.05 17.74 17.66
CA THR A 141 2.22 16.84 17.61
C THR A 141 3.54 17.60 17.66
N GLU A 142 3.63 18.73 16.96
CA GLU A 142 4.90 19.47 16.81
C GLU A 142 5.25 20.31 18.05
N SER A 143 4.28 21.02 18.64
CA SER A 143 4.55 21.96 19.73
C SER A 143 3.59 21.87 20.91
N ASN A 144 2.55 21.05 20.82
CA ASN A 144 1.43 21.04 21.78
C ASN A 144 0.88 22.45 22.06
N TRP A 145 0.70 23.25 20.99
CA TRP A 145 0.18 24.62 21.04
C TRP A 145 1.10 25.65 21.72
N ASP A 146 2.40 25.35 21.84
CA ASP A 146 3.40 26.32 22.28
C ASP A 146 4.00 27.10 21.10
N ARG A 147 3.52 28.32 20.92
CA ARG A 147 4.04 29.28 19.93
C ARG A 147 5.50 29.67 20.12
N ARG A 148 6.08 29.46 21.30
CA ARG A 148 7.50 29.75 21.59
C ARG A 148 8.39 28.50 21.58
N ALA A 149 7.86 27.35 21.16
CA ALA A 149 8.61 26.10 21.15
C ALA A 149 9.86 26.18 20.26
N VAL A 150 10.99 25.72 20.80
CA VAL A 150 12.25 25.59 20.06
C VAL A 150 12.85 24.21 20.30
N SER A 151 13.07 23.44 19.25
CA SER A 151 13.70 22.12 19.37
C SER A 151 15.22 22.21 19.51
N ARG A 152 15.86 21.13 19.99
CA ARG A 152 17.33 21.02 20.07
C ARG A 152 18.04 21.22 18.73
N LYS A 153 17.34 20.92 17.62
CA LYS A 153 17.85 21.07 16.24
C LYS A 153 17.55 22.44 15.64
N GLY A 154 16.86 23.32 16.38
CA GLY A 154 16.54 24.68 15.94
C GLY A 154 15.21 24.82 15.19
N ALA A 155 14.31 23.85 15.28
CA ALA A 155 12.94 24.02 14.79
C ALA A 155 12.17 25.00 15.67
N MET A 156 11.33 25.86 15.10
CA MET A 156 10.72 27.00 15.80
C MET A 156 9.20 27.07 15.61
N GLY A 157 8.52 27.48 16.68
CA GLY A 157 7.12 27.88 16.64
C GLY A 157 6.11 26.73 16.68
N LEU A 158 4.85 27.09 16.42
CA LEU A 158 3.69 26.18 16.52
C LEU A 158 3.82 24.92 15.65
N MET A 159 4.41 25.07 14.46
CA MET A 159 4.56 23.99 13.49
C MET A 159 6.02 23.53 13.34
N GLN A 160 6.90 23.93 14.27
CA GLN A 160 8.30 23.51 14.31
C GLN A 160 9.03 23.66 12.95
N LEU A 161 8.97 24.85 12.37
CA LEU A 161 9.66 25.13 11.11
C LEU A 161 11.17 25.25 11.34
N MET A 162 11.97 24.62 10.48
CA MET A 162 13.41 24.88 10.44
C MET A 162 13.66 26.29 9.88
N PRO A 163 14.76 26.97 10.28
CA PRO A 163 15.06 28.33 9.81
C PRO A 163 15.12 28.44 8.28
N ALA A 164 15.70 27.45 7.61
CA ALA A 164 15.75 27.39 6.15
C ALA A 164 14.34 27.31 5.54
N THR A 165 13.49 26.42 6.05
CA THR A 165 12.09 26.26 5.60
C THR A 165 11.27 27.53 5.86
N ALA A 166 11.44 28.17 7.01
CA ALA A 166 10.78 29.44 7.32
C ALA A 166 11.15 30.52 6.28
N SER A 167 12.43 30.58 5.89
CA SER A 167 12.90 31.50 4.86
C SER A 167 12.32 31.18 3.48
N GLU A 168 12.32 29.91 3.06
CA GLU A 168 11.76 29.47 1.77
C GLU A 168 10.25 29.75 1.66
N MET A 169 9.53 29.56 2.78
CA MET A 169 8.10 29.82 2.89
C MET A 169 7.78 31.28 3.23
N ASN A 170 8.78 32.16 3.24
CA ASN A 170 8.66 33.60 3.47
C ASN A 170 7.98 33.96 4.80
N VAL A 171 8.21 33.16 5.84
CA VAL A 171 7.76 33.38 7.22
C VAL A 171 8.70 34.38 7.87
N ARG A 172 8.17 35.56 8.23
CA ARG A 172 8.95 36.66 8.82
C ARG A 172 9.21 36.48 10.31
N ASP A 173 8.24 35.90 11.02
CA ASP A 173 8.33 35.62 12.46
C ASP A 173 7.73 34.23 12.72
N PRO A 174 8.52 33.26 13.23
CA PRO A 174 8.03 31.93 13.55
C PRO A 174 7.31 31.84 14.92
N TYR A 175 7.19 32.93 15.71
CA TYR A 175 6.67 32.94 17.09
C TYR A 175 5.29 33.57 17.31
#